data_AF-D5BHT4-F1
#
_entry.id   AF-D5BHT4-F1
#
_cell.length_a   1.000
_cell.length_b   1.000
_cell.length_c   1.000
_cell.angle_alpha   90.00
_cell.angle_beta   90.00
_cell.angle_gamma   90.00
#
_symmetry.space_group_name_H-M   'P 1'
#
loop_
_entity.id
_entity.type
_entity.pdbx_description
1 polymer ?
#
loop_
_entity_poly.entity_id
_entity_poly.type
_entity_poly.pdbx_seq_one_letter_code
_entity_poly.pdbx_strand_id
1 'polypeptide(L)'
;MLGISSKKICRLIIFITILLFGIIPPAFSQGVNLNAIEEFRYKGSKEILLRLKMEVENFEEDGLHFLRVQKVNSAIDDTGNSLGWHNGYPNEGQWGRSRYFNFNFQAPSREAISLKKLSAVIEHFTVSKEKNSLLSIENLMQKKEIDFLADLGEETKLILLNFEKLKELRDRPGYKPYIENLHEDLGMGNTLEEATRFVEKLFYFSYEDLESHLFFYKKDPENRIFRLYVFNGEGEKINTGYSYAKEKIVLYLAEAPDENTRLEIMYEHPDAIDKMELNLNNIALP
;
A
#
# COMPACT_ATOMS: atom_id res chain seq x y z
N MET A 1 -55.80 -3.17 28.67
CA MET A 1 -54.37 -2.81 28.80
C MET A 1 -53.54 -4.01 28.37
N LEU A 2 -53.01 -4.01 27.15
CA LEU A 2 -52.16 -5.09 26.64
C LEU A 2 -50.74 -4.89 27.18
N GLY A 3 -50.40 -5.64 28.23
CA GLY A 3 -49.06 -5.65 28.82
C GLY A 3 -48.08 -6.40 27.94
N ILE A 4 -47.40 -5.69 27.04
CA ILE A 4 -46.28 -6.26 26.29
C ILE A 4 -45.10 -6.37 27.27
N SER A 5 -44.65 -7.60 27.53
CA SER A 5 -43.52 -7.90 28.39
C SER A 5 -42.25 -7.18 27.91
N SER A 6 -41.58 -6.48 28.83
CA SER A 6 -40.29 -5.79 28.62
C SER A 6 -39.23 -6.65 27.91
N LYS A 7 -39.22 -7.97 28.14
CA LYS A 7 -38.29 -8.90 27.45
C LYS A 7 -38.58 -9.05 25.95
N LYS A 8 -39.84 -8.95 25.53
CA LYS A 8 -40.21 -8.98 24.10
C LYS A 8 -39.84 -7.67 23.41
N ILE A 9 -39.93 -6.54 24.12
CA ILE A 9 -39.51 -5.22 23.64
C ILE A 9 -37.98 -5.17 23.49
N CYS A 10 -37.21 -5.65 24.46
CA CYS A 10 -35.74 -5.72 24.33
C CYS A 10 -35.28 -6.63 23.19
N ARG A 11 -35.91 -7.80 23.00
CA ARG A 11 -35.57 -8.67 21.86
C ARG A 11 -35.93 -8.05 20.52
N LEU A 12 -37.06 -7.35 20.44
CA LEU A 12 -37.48 -6.64 19.22
C LEU A 12 -36.53 -5.46 18.92
N ILE A 13 -36.09 -4.71 19.93
CA ILE A 13 -35.11 -3.64 19.76
C ILE A 13 -33.78 -4.22 19.27
N ILE A 14 -33.24 -5.26 19.92
CA ILE A 14 -31.97 -5.88 19.49
C ILE A 14 -32.08 -6.42 18.04
N PHE A 15 -33.21 -7.02 17.66
CA PHE A 15 -33.42 -7.53 16.30
C PHE A 15 -33.52 -6.39 15.27
N ILE A 16 -34.17 -5.27 15.62
CA ILE A 16 -34.26 -4.07 14.79
C ILE A 16 -32.91 -3.37 14.69
N THR A 17 -32.10 -3.33 15.76
CA THR A 17 -30.74 -2.76 15.72
C THR A 17 -29.80 -3.61 14.85
N ILE A 18 -29.91 -4.94 14.90
CA ILE A 18 -29.15 -5.85 14.00
C ILE A 18 -29.63 -5.72 12.55
N LEU A 19 -30.90 -5.46 12.29
CA LEU A 19 -31.40 -5.23 10.93
C LEU A 19 -31.07 -3.83 10.38
N LEU A 20 -30.97 -2.81 11.24
CA LEU A 20 -30.63 -1.43 10.84
C LEU A 20 -29.12 -1.17 10.75
N PHE A 21 -28.29 -1.92 11.47
CA PHE A 21 -26.83 -1.78 11.45
C PHE A 21 -26.10 -2.99 10.84
N GLY A 22 -26.76 -4.13 10.63
CA GLY A 22 -26.13 -5.37 10.16
C GLY A 22 -26.04 -5.55 8.65
N ILE A 23 -26.50 -4.58 7.86
CA ILE A 23 -26.37 -4.60 6.41
C ILE A 23 -26.12 -3.18 5.92
N ILE A 24 -25.02 -2.57 6.36
CA ILE A 24 -24.34 -1.60 5.49
C ILE A 24 -23.58 -2.49 4.52
N PRO A 25 -24.07 -2.73 3.28
CA PRO A 25 -23.23 -3.37 2.27
C PRO A 25 -21.94 -2.53 2.21
N PRO A 26 -20.75 -3.15 2.10
CA PRO A 26 -19.52 -2.39 1.96
C PRO A 26 -19.73 -1.35 0.86
N ALA A 27 -19.48 -0.07 1.19
CA ALA A 27 -19.77 1.09 0.35
C ALA A 27 -19.08 1.02 -1.03
N PHE A 28 -18.25 0.00 -1.25
CA PHE A 28 -17.56 -0.32 -2.48
C PHE A 28 -18.42 -1.09 -3.51
N SER A 29 -19.64 -1.52 -3.15
CA SER A 29 -20.53 -2.33 -4.03
C SER A 29 -21.23 -1.53 -5.15
N GLN A 30 -21.13 -0.21 -5.20
CA GLN A 30 -21.76 0.60 -6.24
C GLN A 30 -20.73 1.52 -6.90
N GLY A 31 -20.50 1.32 -8.20
CA GLY A 31 -20.00 2.37 -9.08
C GLY A 31 -18.67 2.16 -9.78
N VAL A 32 -18.35 0.98 -10.33
CA VAL A 32 -17.26 0.88 -11.32
C VAL A 32 -17.84 0.95 -12.72
N ASN A 33 -17.57 2.02 -13.45
CA ASN A 33 -18.10 2.28 -14.78
C ASN A 33 -17.00 2.23 -15.84
N LEU A 34 -17.36 1.74 -17.02
CA LEU A 34 -16.51 1.86 -18.20
C LEU A 34 -16.62 3.29 -18.74
N ASN A 35 -15.51 4.03 -18.71
CA ASN A 35 -15.45 5.42 -19.12
C ASN A 35 -15.03 5.56 -20.60
N ALA A 36 -14.02 4.79 -21.03
CA ALA A 36 -13.55 4.84 -22.40
C ALA A 36 -12.95 3.51 -22.87
N ILE A 37 -12.97 3.31 -24.18
CA ILE A 37 -12.31 2.18 -24.85
C ILE A 37 -11.42 2.79 -25.93
N GLU A 38 -10.13 2.50 -25.87
CA GLU A 38 -9.12 3.10 -26.74
C GLU A 38 -8.31 1.98 -27.38
N GLU A 39 -8.12 2.06 -28.71
CA GLU A 39 -7.18 1.19 -29.41
C GLU A 39 -5.90 1.97 -29.74
N PHE A 40 -4.78 1.53 -29.18
CA PHE A 40 -3.48 2.12 -29.44
C PHE A 40 -2.76 1.38 -30.56
N ARG A 41 -2.76 1.98 -31.75
CA ARG A 41 -1.99 1.50 -32.90
C ARG A 41 -0.69 2.26 -33.02
N TYR A 42 0.42 1.59 -32.73
CA TYR A 42 1.76 2.16 -32.94
C TYR A 42 2.30 1.78 -34.32
N LYS A 43 3.01 2.70 -34.98
CA LYS A 43 3.82 2.37 -36.17
C LYS A 43 5.12 1.68 -35.72
N GLY A 44 5.50 0.58 -36.35
CA GLY A 44 6.75 -0.15 -36.07
C GLY A 44 6.57 -1.42 -35.24
N SER A 45 7.51 -1.72 -34.35
CA SER A 45 7.58 -2.97 -33.56
C SER A 45 6.81 -2.96 -32.24
N LYS A 46 6.09 -1.89 -31.91
CA LYS A 46 5.29 -1.82 -30.68
C LYS A 46 3.96 -2.53 -30.88
N GLU A 47 3.59 -3.36 -29.90
CA GLU A 47 2.33 -4.10 -29.92
C GLU A 47 1.12 -3.15 -29.93
N ILE A 48 0.08 -3.57 -30.64
CA ILE A 48 -1.22 -2.87 -30.65
C ILE A 48 -1.95 -3.28 -29.37
N LEU A 49 -2.50 -2.29 -28.66
CA LEU A 49 -3.13 -2.50 -27.36
C LEU A 49 -4.58 -2.03 -27.37
N LEU A 50 -5.45 -2.81 -26.73
CA LEU A 50 -6.78 -2.38 -26.34
C LEU A 50 -6.75 -1.91 -24.89
N ARG A 51 -7.19 -0.68 -24.62
CA ARG A 51 -7.31 -0.12 -23.28
C ARG A 51 -8.76 0.12 -22.92
N LEU A 52 -9.19 -0.41 -21.79
CA LEU A 52 -10.47 -0.06 -21.16
C LEU A 52 -10.15 0.82 -19.96
N LYS A 53 -10.54 2.09 -20.04
CA LYS A 53 -10.43 3.03 -18.94
C LYS A 53 -11.69 2.94 -18.09
N MET A 54 -11.50 2.58 -16.83
CA MET A 54 -12.56 2.46 -15.84
C MET A 54 -12.56 3.67 -14.90
N GLU A 55 -13.72 3.98 -14.35
CA GLU A 55 -13.91 4.98 -13.30
C GLU A 55 -14.59 4.36 -12.10
N VAL A 56 -14.10 4.65 -10.89
CA VAL A 56 -14.75 4.30 -9.63
C VAL A 56 -15.49 5.54 -9.10
N GLU A 57 -16.81 5.45 -9.03
CA GLU A 57 -17.67 6.47 -8.43
C GLU A 57 -17.35 6.60 -6.94
N ASN A 58 -17.51 7.81 -6.41
CA ASN A 58 -17.28 8.13 -5.00
C ASN A 58 -15.86 7.83 -4.48
N PHE A 59 -14.87 7.69 -5.38
CA PHE A 59 -13.47 7.59 -4.98
C PHE A 59 -12.89 8.96 -4.61
N GLU A 60 -12.27 9.04 -3.44
CA GLU A 60 -11.62 10.25 -2.92
C GLU A 60 -10.16 10.31 -3.39
N GLU A 61 -9.76 11.39 -4.07
CA GLU A 61 -8.37 11.59 -4.51
C GLU A 61 -7.56 12.40 -3.48
N ASP A 62 -7.57 11.93 -2.23
CA ASP A 62 -7.06 12.64 -1.05
C ASP A 62 -5.68 12.17 -0.56
N GLY A 63 -5.17 11.08 -1.14
CA GLY A 63 -3.91 10.47 -0.73
C GLY A 63 -4.02 9.48 0.44
N LEU A 64 -5.24 9.14 0.87
CA LEU A 64 -5.56 8.07 1.82
C LEU A 64 -6.34 6.94 1.17
N HIS A 65 -6.89 7.17 -0.01
CA HIS A 65 -7.59 6.16 -0.79
C HIS A 65 -6.77 5.74 -2.03
N PHE A 66 -6.76 4.43 -2.30
CA PHE A 66 -5.97 3.85 -3.39
C PHE A 66 -6.70 2.70 -4.07
N LEU A 67 -6.48 2.54 -5.38
CA LEU A 67 -7.06 1.45 -6.18
C LEU A 67 -5.98 0.60 -6.82
N ARG A 68 -6.18 -0.71 -6.91
CA ARG A 68 -5.37 -1.57 -7.78
C ARG A 68 -6.20 -2.64 -8.45
N VAL A 69 -5.80 -3.03 -9.65
CA VAL A 69 -6.25 -4.28 -10.26
C VAL A 69 -5.45 -5.41 -9.62
N GLN A 70 -6.11 -6.23 -8.80
CA GLN A 70 -5.47 -7.37 -8.15
C GLN A 70 -5.16 -8.46 -9.17
N LYS A 71 -6.15 -8.81 -10.00
CA LYS A 71 -5.95 -9.72 -11.13
C LYS A 71 -7.08 -9.60 -12.16
N VAL A 72 -6.79 -10.01 -13.39
CA VAL A 72 -7.80 -10.28 -14.41
C VAL A 72 -8.08 -11.78 -14.48
N ASN A 73 -9.33 -12.19 -14.27
CA ASN A 73 -9.76 -13.59 -14.36
C ASN A 73 -9.93 -14.04 -15.81
N SER A 74 -10.50 -13.18 -16.66
CA SER A 74 -10.79 -13.49 -18.06
C SER A 74 -11.04 -12.23 -18.87
N ALA A 75 -10.51 -12.16 -20.09
CA ALA A 75 -10.89 -11.20 -21.11
C ALA A 75 -11.06 -11.95 -22.43
N ILE A 76 -12.28 -12.04 -22.94
CA ILE A 76 -12.63 -12.88 -24.10
C ILE A 76 -13.40 -12.04 -25.11
N ASP A 77 -12.96 -12.04 -26.36
CA ASP A 77 -13.68 -11.42 -27.47
C ASP A 77 -14.87 -12.28 -27.96
N ASP A 78 -15.70 -11.72 -28.83
CA ASP A 78 -16.87 -12.43 -29.39
C ASP A 78 -16.54 -13.52 -30.40
N THR A 79 -15.32 -13.54 -30.93
CA THR A 79 -14.77 -14.65 -31.73
C THR A 79 -14.30 -15.83 -30.84
N GLY A 80 -14.24 -15.63 -29.52
CA GLY A 80 -13.86 -16.64 -28.54
C GLY A 80 -12.37 -16.63 -28.17
N ASN A 81 -11.60 -15.66 -28.65
CA ASN A 81 -10.19 -15.55 -28.33
C ASN A 81 -9.99 -14.89 -26.97
N SER A 82 -9.09 -15.45 -26.17
CA SER A 82 -8.65 -14.82 -24.92
C SER A 82 -7.64 -13.73 -25.25
N LEU A 83 -7.84 -12.53 -24.69
CA LEU A 83 -6.91 -11.43 -24.86
C LEU A 83 -5.81 -11.51 -23.79
N GLY A 84 -4.55 -11.48 -24.20
CA GLY A 84 -3.42 -11.42 -23.28
C GLY A 84 -3.44 -10.10 -22.49
N TRP A 85 -3.25 -10.19 -21.17
CA TRP A 85 -3.11 -9.02 -20.31
C TRP A 85 -1.74 -8.37 -20.52
N HIS A 86 -1.73 -7.03 -20.61
CA HIS A 86 -0.53 -6.22 -20.62
C HIS A 86 -0.53 -5.27 -19.45
N ASN A 87 0.63 -5.11 -18.82
CA ASN A 87 0.79 -4.10 -17.78
C ASN A 87 0.62 -2.70 -18.39
N GLY A 88 -0.23 -1.88 -17.78
CA GLY A 88 -0.24 -0.43 -17.99
C GLY A 88 -0.74 0.28 -16.74
N TYR A 89 -0.72 1.61 -16.71
CA TYR A 89 -0.82 2.37 -15.45
C TYR A 89 -2.26 2.44 -14.85
N PRO A 90 -2.43 2.27 -13.51
CA PRO A 90 -1.40 1.73 -12.61
C PRO A 90 -1.15 0.26 -12.95
N ASN A 91 0.14 -0.14 -12.97
CA ASN A 91 0.51 -1.51 -13.35
C ASN A 91 -0.21 -2.52 -12.46
N GLU A 92 -0.38 -3.75 -12.94
CA GLU A 92 -0.96 -4.83 -12.13
C GLU A 92 -0.26 -4.93 -10.77
N GLY A 93 -1.05 -5.01 -9.70
CA GLY A 93 -0.56 -5.02 -8.33
C GLY A 93 -0.05 -3.69 -7.77
N GLN A 94 -0.03 -2.60 -8.55
CA GLN A 94 0.36 -1.27 -8.07
C GLN A 94 -0.85 -0.43 -7.67
N TRP A 95 -0.75 0.23 -6.52
CA TRP A 95 -1.75 1.19 -6.04
C TRP A 95 -1.70 2.50 -6.84
N GLY A 96 -2.79 2.81 -7.52
CA GLY A 96 -3.09 4.12 -8.10
C GLY A 96 -3.79 5.03 -7.09
N ARG A 97 -3.61 6.34 -7.24
CA ARG A 97 -4.26 7.38 -6.41
C ARG A 97 -5.40 8.11 -7.13
N SER A 98 -5.77 7.62 -8.30
CA SER A 98 -6.83 8.22 -9.10
C SER A 98 -8.04 7.32 -9.09
N ARG A 99 -9.23 7.92 -9.21
CA ARG A 99 -10.48 7.20 -9.46
C ARG A 99 -10.49 6.44 -10.78
N TYR A 100 -9.55 6.75 -11.67
CA TYR A 100 -9.38 6.07 -12.94
C TYR A 100 -8.29 5.00 -12.87
N PHE A 101 -8.59 3.85 -13.48
CA PHE A 101 -7.61 2.79 -13.71
C PHE A 101 -7.84 2.16 -15.08
N ASN A 102 -6.83 1.47 -15.61
CA ASN A 102 -6.87 0.93 -16.96
C ASN A 102 -6.72 -0.59 -16.95
N PHE A 103 -7.55 -1.26 -17.74
CA PHE A 103 -7.24 -2.60 -18.22
C PHE A 103 -6.57 -2.50 -19.58
N ASN A 104 -5.36 -3.04 -19.74
CA ASN A 104 -4.68 -3.08 -21.04
C ASN A 104 -4.56 -4.53 -21.50
N PHE A 105 -5.02 -4.78 -22.72
CA PHE A 105 -5.01 -6.08 -23.35
C PHE A 105 -4.25 -6.01 -24.67
N GLN A 106 -3.78 -7.16 -25.13
CA GLN A 106 -3.46 -7.37 -26.54
C GLN A 106 -4.67 -6.98 -27.39
N ALA A 107 -4.39 -6.46 -28.58
CA ALA A 107 -5.44 -6.16 -29.54
C ALA A 107 -6.30 -7.42 -29.82
N PRO A 108 -7.63 -7.26 -29.87
CA PRO A 108 -8.53 -8.35 -30.23
C PRO A 108 -8.36 -8.76 -31.70
N SER A 109 -8.97 -9.88 -32.09
CA SER A 109 -9.03 -10.28 -33.49
C SER A 109 -9.61 -9.16 -34.36
N ARG A 110 -9.16 -9.02 -35.61
CA ARG A 110 -9.72 -8.02 -36.55
C ARG A 110 -11.20 -8.24 -36.86
N GLU A 111 -11.69 -9.45 -36.65
CA GLU A 111 -13.09 -9.82 -36.85
C GLU A 111 -13.94 -9.58 -35.59
N ALA A 112 -13.31 -9.33 -34.45
CA ALA A 112 -14.02 -9.10 -33.21
C ALA A 112 -14.66 -7.71 -33.21
N ILE A 113 -15.94 -7.65 -32.84
CA ILE A 113 -16.71 -6.40 -32.75
C ILE A 113 -17.04 -6.04 -31.30
N SER A 114 -16.82 -6.97 -30.37
CA SER A 114 -17.05 -6.78 -28.96
C SER A 114 -16.12 -7.62 -28.07
N LEU A 115 -15.83 -7.11 -26.87
CA LEU A 115 -15.33 -7.91 -25.76
C LEU A 115 -16.54 -8.58 -25.10
N LYS A 116 -16.74 -9.86 -25.39
CA LYS A 116 -17.85 -10.66 -24.88
C LYS A 116 -17.87 -10.73 -23.36
N LYS A 117 -16.70 -10.85 -22.73
CA LYS A 117 -16.56 -10.94 -21.27
C LYS A 117 -15.25 -10.32 -20.78
N LEU A 118 -15.35 -9.50 -19.74
CA LEU A 118 -14.26 -9.14 -18.84
C LEU A 118 -14.63 -9.52 -17.41
N SER A 119 -13.75 -10.24 -16.71
CA SER A 119 -13.88 -10.52 -15.29
C SER A 119 -12.55 -10.22 -14.60
N ALA A 120 -12.59 -9.51 -13.48
CA ALA A 120 -11.41 -9.08 -12.73
C ALA A 120 -11.72 -8.89 -11.24
N VAL A 121 -10.68 -8.81 -10.43
CA VAL A 121 -10.76 -8.41 -9.02
C VAL A 121 -10.04 -7.08 -8.84
N ILE A 122 -10.76 -6.11 -8.30
CA ILE A 122 -10.27 -4.77 -7.98
C ILE A 122 -10.18 -4.69 -6.45
N GLU A 123 -9.12 -4.07 -5.96
CA GLU A 123 -8.95 -3.76 -4.54
C GLU A 123 -8.97 -2.26 -4.31
N HIS A 124 -9.59 -1.87 -3.20
CA HIS A 124 -9.62 -0.50 -2.69
C HIS A 124 -9.04 -0.47 -1.30
N PHE A 125 -7.99 0.33 -1.14
CA PHE A 125 -7.30 0.49 0.12
C PHE A 125 -7.63 1.84 0.73
N THR A 126 -8.24 1.80 1.91
CA THR A 126 -8.58 2.99 2.72
C THR A 126 -7.64 3.07 3.91
N VAL A 127 -6.73 4.04 3.87
CA VAL A 127 -5.77 4.34 4.94
C VAL A 127 -6.48 5.08 6.07
N SER A 128 -6.50 4.50 7.26
CA SER A 128 -7.12 5.10 8.44
C SER A 128 -6.59 4.48 9.73
N LYS A 129 -6.74 5.20 10.85
CA LYS A 129 -6.38 4.68 12.17
C LYS A 129 -7.33 3.57 12.60
N GLU A 130 -8.61 3.72 12.29
CA GLU A 130 -9.69 2.79 12.63
C GLU A 130 -9.49 1.42 11.99
N LYS A 131 -8.93 1.37 10.78
CA LYS A 131 -8.63 0.12 10.05
C LYS A 131 -7.18 -0.38 10.28
N ASN A 132 -6.46 0.17 11.26
CA ASN A 132 -5.05 -0.14 11.57
C ASN A 132 -4.10 -0.02 10.36
N SER A 133 -4.44 0.81 9.38
CA SER A 133 -3.64 1.04 8.17
C SER A 133 -2.87 2.37 8.19
N LEU A 134 -3.10 3.21 9.20
CA LEU A 134 -2.33 4.42 9.47
C LEU A 134 -1.79 4.39 10.90
N LEU A 135 -0.49 4.19 11.06
CA LEU A 135 0.20 4.34 12.34
C LEU A 135 0.89 5.69 12.40
N SER A 136 0.89 6.29 13.59
CA SER A 136 1.45 7.62 13.82
C SER A 136 2.39 7.59 15.01
N ILE A 137 3.68 7.82 14.75
CA ILE A 137 4.76 7.77 15.73
C ILE A 137 5.18 9.21 16.04
N GLU A 138 4.59 9.76 17.10
CA GLU A 138 4.93 11.07 17.65
C GLU A 138 6.32 11.04 18.32
N ASN A 139 7.00 12.19 18.34
CA ASN A 139 8.34 12.39 18.93
C ASN A 139 9.37 11.37 18.40
N LEU A 140 9.40 11.22 17.07
CA LEU A 140 10.15 10.19 16.35
C LEU A 140 11.62 10.10 16.78
N MET A 141 12.26 11.25 16.99
CA MET A 141 13.69 11.31 17.33
C MET A 141 14.01 10.73 18.71
N GLN A 142 13.02 10.59 19.59
CA GLN A 142 13.14 9.94 20.89
C GLN A 142 12.87 8.43 20.82
N LYS A 143 12.43 7.91 19.67
CA LYS A 143 11.98 6.52 19.46
C LYS A 143 12.85 5.76 18.46
N LYS A 144 14.16 6.03 18.48
CA LYS A 144 15.13 5.23 17.71
C LYS A 144 15.24 3.83 18.32
N GLU A 145 15.50 2.83 17.49
CA GLU A 145 15.79 1.45 17.90
C GLU A 145 14.61 0.74 18.57
N ILE A 146 13.41 1.04 18.06
CA ILE A 146 12.15 0.40 18.45
C ILE A 146 11.51 -0.16 17.18
N ASP A 147 10.88 -1.33 17.28
CA ASP A 147 10.08 -1.89 16.20
C ASP A 147 8.69 -1.23 16.18
N PHE A 148 8.46 -0.36 15.19
CA PHE A 148 7.20 0.38 15.08
C PHE A 148 6.00 -0.49 14.67
N LEU A 149 6.25 -1.74 14.26
CA LEU A 149 5.20 -2.65 13.76
C LEU A 149 5.03 -3.88 14.67
N ALA A 150 5.62 -3.88 15.87
CA ALA A 150 5.58 -5.02 16.79
C ALA A 150 4.15 -5.52 17.07
N ASP A 151 3.18 -4.62 17.18
CA ASP A 151 1.77 -4.96 17.46
C ASP A 151 1.03 -5.56 16.25
N LEU A 152 1.59 -5.46 15.03
CA LEU A 152 0.97 -5.95 13.79
C LEU A 152 1.44 -7.36 13.38
N GLY A 153 2.44 -7.92 14.08
CA GLY A 153 2.91 -9.29 13.91
C GLY A 153 4.42 -9.43 13.73
N GLU A 154 4.96 -10.63 13.99
CA GLU A 154 6.41 -10.87 14.11
C GLU A 154 7.19 -10.80 12.78
N GLU A 155 6.51 -10.98 11.64
CA GLU A 155 7.16 -11.09 10.33
C GLU A 155 7.40 -9.74 9.64
N THR A 156 6.72 -8.68 10.08
CA THR A 156 6.93 -7.32 9.53
C THR A 156 7.57 -6.43 10.59
N LYS A 157 8.68 -5.79 10.25
CA LYS A 157 9.44 -4.90 11.14
C LYS A 157 9.76 -3.59 10.44
N LEU A 158 9.70 -2.50 11.19
CA LEU A 158 10.23 -1.21 10.76
C LEU A 158 10.92 -0.54 11.94
N ILE A 159 12.25 -0.41 11.84
CA ILE A 159 13.08 0.08 12.93
C ILE A 159 13.87 1.28 12.45
N LEU A 160 13.69 2.44 13.08
CA LEU A 160 14.55 3.61 12.87
C LEU A 160 15.89 3.39 13.57
N LEU A 161 17.00 3.42 12.83
CA LEU A 161 18.34 3.21 13.36
C LEU A 161 18.91 4.49 13.95
N ASN A 162 19.68 4.36 15.03
CA ASN A 162 20.50 5.45 15.56
C ASN A 162 21.81 5.54 14.77
N PHE A 163 21.74 6.18 13.60
CA PHE A 163 22.89 6.25 12.70
C PHE A 163 24.04 7.08 13.28
N GLU A 164 23.76 8.10 14.10
CA GLU A 164 24.80 8.90 14.76
C GLU A 164 25.66 8.01 15.67
N LYS A 165 25.01 7.19 16.51
CA LYS A 165 25.70 6.23 17.38
C LYS A 165 26.44 5.14 16.61
N LEU A 166 25.85 4.62 15.52
CA LEU A 166 26.54 3.67 14.64
C LEU A 166 27.83 4.25 14.07
N LYS A 167 27.80 5.51 13.61
CA LYS A 167 28.97 6.22 13.08
C LYS A 167 30.04 6.46 14.14
N GLU A 168 29.66 6.89 15.34
CA GLU A 168 30.59 7.09 16.45
C GLU A 168 31.32 5.80 16.85
N LEU A 169 30.63 4.66 16.76
CA LEU A 169 31.15 3.37 17.16
C LEU A 169 31.96 2.66 16.07
N ARG A 170 31.79 2.99 14.78
CA ARG A 170 32.32 2.22 13.62
C ARG A 170 33.75 1.68 13.77
N ASP A 171 34.66 2.49 14.32
CA ASP A 171 36.08 2.14 14.49
C ASP A 171 36.47 1.84 15.95
N ARG A 172 35.48 1.60 16.81
CA ARG A 172 35.63 1.37 18.25
C ARG A 172 35.20 -0.06 18.62
N PRO A 173 35.75 -0.64 19.71
CA PRO A 173 35.38 -1.98 20.16
C PRO A 173 33.87 -2.19 20.42
N GLY A 174 33.12 -1.12 20.72
CA GLY A 174 31.68 -1.16 20.96
C GLY A 174 30.81 -1.37 19.72
N TYR A 175 31.38 -1.34 18.51
CA TYR A 175 30.61 -1.50 17.26
C TYR A 175 29.92 -2.85 17.13
N LYS A 176 30.68 -3.95 17.30
CA LYS A 176 30.14 -5.30 17.15
C LYS A 176 29.11 -5.65 18.23
N PRO A 177 29.38 -5.42 19.54
CA PRO A 177 28.38 -5.65 20.59
C PRO A 177 27.08 -4.86 20.36
N TYR A 178 27.18 -3.68 19.78
CA TYR A 178 26.00 -2.88 19.50
C TYR A 178 25.14 -3.45 18.37
N ILE A 179 25.76 -3.96 17.30
CA ILE A 179 25.04 -4.67 16.23
C ILE A 179 24.45 -5.98 16.75
N GLU A 180 25.18 -6.70 17.62
CA GLU A 180 24.69 -7.90 18.31
C GLU A 180 23.40 -7.60 19.07
N ASN A 181 23.36 -6.53 19.87
CA ASN A 181 22.14 -6.13 20.57
C ASN A 181 20.99 -5.78 19.60
N LEU A 182 21.26 -5.05 18.51
CA LEU A 182 20.21 -4.76 17.51
C LEU A 182 19.65 -6.03 16.85
N HIS A 183 20.49 -7.05 16.64
CA HIS A 183 20.07 -8.35 16.14
C HIS A 183 19.23 -9.11 17.17
N GLU A 184 19.73 -9.24 18.40
CA GLU A 184 19.10 -10.03 19.47
C GLU A 184 17.80 -9.40 19.98
N ASP A 185 17.80 -8.09 20.24
CA ASP A 185 16.67 -7.41 20.87
C ASP A 185 15.55 -7.06 19.88
N LEU A 186 15.92 -6.72 18.63
CA LEU A 186 14.97 -6.19 17.65
C LEU A 186 14.73 -7.13 16.45
N GLY A 187 15.51 -8.21 16.35
CA GLY A 187 15.43 -9.15 15.22
C GLY A 187 15.94 -8.54 13.91
N MET A 188 16.94 -7.66 13.97
CA MET A 188 17.56 -7.09 12.77
C MET A 188 18.38 -8.17 12.03
N GLY A 189 17.99 -8.51 10.80
CA GLY A 189 18.60 -9.57 10.01
C GLY A 189 18.27 -10.98 10.52
N ASN A 190 18.37 -12.00 9.66
CA ASN A 190 18.10 -13.39 10.10
C ASN A 190 19.30 -14.00 10.85
N THR A 191 20.48 -13.40 10.67
CA THR A 191 21.72 -13.77 11.37
C THR A 191 22.49 -12.52 11.74
N LEU A 192 23.36 -12.63 12.75
CA LEU A 192 24.28 -11.55 13.11
C LEU A 192 25.17 -11.10 11.94
N GLU A 193 25.57 -12.02 11.07
CA GLU A 193 26.37 -11.70 9.89
C GLU A 193 25.57 -10.85 8.90
N GLU A 194 24.28 -11.18 8.68
CA GLU A 194 23.38 -10.37 7.86
C GLU A 194 23.16 -8.98 8.45
N ALA A 195 22.93 -8.90 9.77
CA ALA A 195 22.77 -7.65 10.51
C ALA A 195 24.01 -6.75 10.35
N THR A 196 25.20 -7.34 10.54
CA THR A 196 26.49 -6.65 10.38
C THR A 196 26.67 -6.13 8.96
N ARG A 197 26.44 -6.99 7.96
CA ARG A 197 26.57 -6.63 6.55
C ARG A 197 25.58 -5.54 6.14
N PHE A 198 24.36 -5.56 6.69
CA PHE A 198 23.37 -4.52 6.48
C PHE A 198 23.87 -3.17 6.99
N VAL A 199 24.35 -3.09 8.23
CA VAL A 199 24.88 -1.85 8.82
C VAL A 199 26.13 -1.36 8.06
N GLU A 200 27.06 -2.25 7.73
CA GLU A 200 28.25 -1.91 6.96
C GLU A 200 27.91 -1.30 5.61
N LYS A 201 26.88 -1.83 4.93
CA LYS A 201 26.36 -1.28 3.67
C LYS A 201 25.82 0.15 3.82
N LEU A 202 25.34 0.55 4.99
CA LEU A 202 24.90 1.94 5.22
C LEU A 202 26.07 2.91 5.14
N PHE A 203 27.26 2.52 5.60
CA PHE A 203 28.45 3.38 5.58
C PHE A 203 29.11 3.54 4.21
N TYR A 204 28.81 2.69 3.24
CA TYR A 204 29.32 2.85 1.86
C TYR A 204 28.68 4.03 1.14
N PHE A 205 27.56 4.52 1.63
CA PHE A 205 26.96 5.75 1.13
C PHE A 205 27.61 6.94 1.85
N SER A 206 28.37 7.74 1.12
CA SER A 206 28.92 9.01 1.60
C SER A 206 27.79 10.04 1.71
N TYR A 207 26.95 9.92 2.73
CA TYR A 207 25.99 10.96 3.07
C TYR A 207 26.75 12.07 3.80
N GLU A 208 27.22 13.08 3.06
CA GLU A 208 27.86 14.27 3.63
C GLU A 208 26.89 15.10 4.49
N ASP A 209 25.59 14.83 4.41
CA ASP A 209 24.56 15.45 5.23
C ASP A 209 23.63 14.39 5.85
N LEU A 210 24.05 13.81 6.97
CA LEU A 210 23.29 12.78 7.70
C LEU A 210 22.08 13.36 8.43
N GLU A 211 22.08 14.66 8.71
CA GLU A 211 21.04 15.33 9.48
C GLU A 211 19.73 15.41 8.68
N SER A 212 19.81 15.39 7.35
CA SER A 212 18.67 15.35 6.44
C SER A 212 18.21 13.93 6.04
N HIS A 213 18.64 12.88 6.76
CA HIS A 213 18.29 11.50 6.42
C HIS A 213 17.80 10.67 7.62
N LEU A 214 16.79 9.83 7.38
CA LEU A 214 16.36 8.80 8.34
C LEU A 214 16.61 7.41 7.76
N PHE A 215 17.27 6.56 8.53
CA PHE A 215 17.66 5.21 8.13
C PHE A 215 16.82 4.17 8.85
N PHE A 216 16.09 3.38 8.09
CA PHE A 216 15.27 2.30 8.63
C PHE A 216 15.78 0.94 8.17
N TYR A 217 15.87 0.01 9.12
CA TYR A 217 15.80 -1.41 8.80
C TYR A 217 14.34 -1.79 8.56
N LYS A 218 14.09 -2.60 7.52
CA LYS A 218 12.78 -3.20 7.28
C LYS A 218 12.88 -4.70 7.13
N LYS A 219 11.93 -5.43 7.70
CA LYS A 219 11.59 -6.80 7.31
C LYS A 219 10.15 -6.77 6.83
N ASP A 220 9.89 -7.08 5.58
CA ASP A 220 8.55 -6.95 5.01
C ASP A 220 8.40 -7.91 3.81
N PRO A 221 8.23 -9.22 4.07
CA PRO A 221 8.22 -10.24 3.03
C PRO A 221 7.03 -10.10 2.07
N GLU A 222 5.92 -9.54 2.54
CA GLU A 222 4.70 -9.35 1.78
C GLU A 222 4.57 -7.94 1.17
N ASN A 223 5.57 -7.07 1.38
CA ASN A 223 5.57 -5.65 0.94
C ASN A 223 4.35 -4.86 1.42
N ARG A 224 3.93 -5.06 2.67
CA ARG A 224 2.77 -4.38 3.27
C ARG A 224 3.08 -2.97 3.75
N ILE A 225 4.34 -2.61 3.99
CA ILE A 225 4.72 -1.23 4.30
C ILE A 225 4.61 -0.40 3.02
N PHE A 226 3.51 0.33 2.90
CA PHE A 226 3.15 1.00 1.66
C PHE A 226 3.87 2.35 1.50
N ARG A 227 3.75 3.24 2.48
CA ARG A 227 4.30 4.60 2.44
C ARG A 227 4.71 5.08 3.82
N LEU A 228 5.75 5.90 3.85
CA LEU A 228 6.20 6.62 5.03
C LEU A 228 6.18 8.13 4.74
N TYR A 229 5.56 8.90 5.62
CA TYR A 229 5.62 10.35 5.61
C TYR A 229 6.20 10.87 6.92
N VAL A 230 7.03 11.90 6.82
CA VAL A 230 7.65 12.54 7.98
C VAL A 230 7.15 13.97 8.03
N PHE A 231 6.69 14.38 9.20
CA PHE A 231 6.15 15.72 9.44
C PHE A 231 6.97 16.41 10.53
N ASN A 232 7.21 17.71 10.40
CA ASN A 232 7.82 18.53 11.45
C ASN A 232 6.79 18.90 12.54
N GLY A 233 7.24 19.61 13.58
CA GLY A 233 6.38 20.08 14.67
C GLY A 233 5.26 21.04 14.26
N GLU A 234 5.36 21.67 13.08
CA GLU A 234 4.31 22.54 12.51
C GLU A 234 3.27 21.75 11.71
N GLY A 235 3.49 20.45 11.49
CA GLY A 235 2.61 19.58 10.72
C GLY A 235 2.87 19.61 9.21
N GLU A 236 3.98 20.20 8.78
CA GLU A 236 4.39 20.20 7.37
C GLU A 236 5.14 18.91 7.04
N LYS A 237 4.85 18.32 5.87
CA LYS A 237 5.53 17.11 5.42
C LYS A 237 6.92 17.44 4.90
N ILE A 238 7.96 16.95 5.58
CA ILE A 238 9.36 17.28 5.31
C ILE A 238 10.13 16.22 4.52
N ASN A 239 9.59 15.01 4.33
CA ASN A 239 10.28 14.03 3.49
C ASN A 239 10.08 14.31 1.98
N THR A 240 11.18 14.47 1.27
CA THR A 240 11.24 14.84 -0.16
C THR A 240 11.33 13.64 -1.09
N GLY A 241 11.72 12.48 -0.57
CA GLY A 241 11.80 11.24 -1.31
C GLY A 241 12.21 10.07 -0.43
N TYR A 242 12.41 8.92 -1.06
CA TYR A 242 12.92 7.74 -0.38
C TYR A 242 13.72 6.85 -1.32
N SER A 243 14.65 6.08 -0.74
CA SER A 243 15.29 4.94 -1.37
C SER A 243 14.82 3.67 -0.69
N TYR A 244 14.36 2.69 -1.47
CA TYR A 244 13.84 1.42 -0.98
C TYR A 244 14.71 0.27 -1.49
N ALA A 245 15.16 -0.59 -0.57
CA ALA A 245 15.77 -1.87 -0.87
C ALA A 245 15.12 -2.95 -0.01
N LYS A 246 15.40 -4.23 -0.30
CA LYS A 246 14.75 -5.39 0.35
C LYS A 246 14.66 -5.28 1.89
N GLU A 247 15.71 -4.76 2.53
CA GLU A 247 15.82 -4.67 3.99
C GLU A 247 16.03 -3.22 4.49
N LYS A 248 15.91 -2.23 3.62
CA LYS A 248 16.28 -0.84 3.92
C LYS A 248 15.25 0.15 3.39
N ILE A 249 14.91 1.12 4.21
CA ILE A 249 14.29 2.37 3.74
C ILE A 249 15.18 3.53 4.18
N VAL A 250 15.50 4.43 3.25
CA VAL A 250 16.13 5.71 3.57
C VAL A 250 15.15 6.80 3.18
N LEU A 251 14.79 7.67 4.11
CA LEU A 251 13.98 8.85 3.83
C LEU A 251 14.88 10.08 3.72
N TYR A 252 14.73 10.83 2.64
CA TYR A 252 15.39 12.11 2.42
C TYR A 252 14.50 13.22 2.97
N LEU A 253 15.06 14.13 3.76
CA LEU A 253 14.34 15.23 4.40
C LEU A 253 14.76 16.57 3.80
N ALA A 254 13.82 17.51 3.72
CA ALA A 254 14.09 18.90 3.31
C ALA A 254 14.81 19.70 4.41
N GLU A 255 14.64 19.29 5.66
CA GLU A 255 15.19 19.90 6.85
C GLU A 255 15.52 18.82 7.89
N ALA A 256 16.35 19.18 8.87
CA ALA A 256 16.71 18.28 9.96
C ALA A 256 15.50 18.03 10.88
N PRO A 257 15.26 16.78 11.31
CA PRO A 257 14.16 16.46 12.21
C PRO A 257 14.44 16.97 13.63
N ASP A 258 13.40 17.45 14.29
CA ASP A 258 13.42 17.96 15.66
C ASP A 258 12.73 17.00 16.66
N GLU A 259 12.59 17.44 17.91
CA GLU A 259 11.94 16.64 18.97
C GLU A 259 10.44 16.41 18.75
N ASN A 260 9.78 17.27 17.97
CA ASN A 260 8.34 17.21 17.67
C ASN A 260 8.05 16.49 16.34
N THR A 261 9.09 16.02 15.66
CA THR A 261 8.97 15.33 14.37
C THR A 261 8.17 14.05 14.53
N ARG A 262 7.29 13.79 13.57
CA ARG A 262 6.38 12.65 13.53
C ARG A 262 6.59 11.81 12.28
N LEU A 263 6.46 10.48 12.44
CA LEU A 263 6.36 9.54 11.31
C LEU A 263 4.92 9.05 11.17
N GLU A 264 4.39 9.09 9.96
CA GLU A 264 3.17 8.38 9.58
C GLU A 264 3.52 7.18 8.69
N ILE A 265 3.05 6.01 9.08
CA ILE A 265 3.26 4.74 8.39
C ILE A 265 1.91 4.30 7.81
N MET A 266 1.84 4.23 6.48
CA MET A 266 0.72 3.61 5.78
C MET A 266 1.03 2.13 5.57
N TYR A 267 0.16 1.26 6.06
CA TYR A 267 0.35 -0.19 6.08
C TYR A 267 -0.85 -0.90 5.46
N GLU A 268 -0.60 -1.85 4.56
CA GLU A 268 -1.62 -2.68 3.91
C GLU A 268 -2.21 -3.73 4.88
N HIS A 269 -2.99 -3.24 5.84
CA HIS A 269 -3.75 -4.09 6.74
C HIS A 269 -4.93 -4.74 5.97
N PRO A 270 -5.21 -6.05 6.15
CA PRO A 270 -6.33 -6.71 5.45
C PRO A 270 -7.68 -6.01 5.64
N ASP A 271 -7.97 -5.53 6.86
CA ASP A 271 -9.23 -4.82 7.16
C ASP A 271 -9.36 -3.47 6.44
N ALA A 272 -8.24 -2.93 5.94
CA ALA A 272 -8.21 -1.69 5.18
C ALA A 272 -8.43 -1.90 3.67
N ILE A 273 -8.48 -3.15 3.21
CA ILE A 273 -8.58 -3.49 1.79
C ILE A 273 -9.93 -4.15 1.50
N ASP A 274 -10.78 -3.41 0.80
CA ASP A 274 -12.03 -3.92 0.26
C ASP A 274 -11.81 -4.51 -1.13
N LYS A 275 -12.43 -5.67 -1.40
CA LYS A 275 -12.35 -6.37 -2.69
C LYS A 275 -13.67 -6.26 -3.44
N MET A 276 -13.58 -6.02 -4.75
CA MET A 276 -14.71 -6.03 -5.66
C MET A 276 -14.44 -6.93 -6.86
N GLU A 277 -15.40 -7.81 -7.15
CA GLU A 277 -15.43 -8.53 -8.40
C GLU A 277 -16.08 -7.66 -9.48
N LEU A 278 -15.33 -7.37 -10.54
CA LEU A 278 -15.84 -6.70 -11.73
C LEU A 278 -16.20 -7.74 -12.78
N ASN A 279 -17.42 -7.66 -13.32
CA ASN A 279 -17.86 -8.46 -14.45
C ASN A 279 -18.57 -7.56 -15.48
N LEU A 280 -17.98 -7.43 -16.66
CA LEU A 280 -18.56 -6.69 -17.79
C LEU A 280 -18.78 -7.65 -18.96
N ASN A 281 -19.88 -7.47 -19.68
CA ASN A 281 -20.23 -8.32 -20.82
C ASN A 281 -20.60 -7.47 -22.03
N ASN A 282 -20.34 -8.00 -23.22
CA ASN A 282 -20.73 -7.42 -24.50
C ASN A 282 -20.32 -5.95 -24.66
N ILE A 283 -19.06 -5.63 -24.36
CA ILE A 283 -18.50 -4.29 -24.54
C ILE A 283 -18.17 -4.09 -26.02
N ALA A 284 -18.81 -3.14 -26.70
CA ALA A 284 -18.51 -2.85 -28.10
C ALA A 284 -17.06 -2.36 -28.27
N LEU A 285 -16.36 -2.90 -29.26
CA LEU A 285 -14.99 -2.47 -29.58
C LEU A 285 -15.01 -1.29 -30.58
N PRO A 286 -13.97 -0.43 -30.58
CA PRO A 286 -13.84 0.68 -31.52
C PRO A 286 -13.72 0.26 -32.99
#